data_AF-A0A6L3EK92-F1
#
_entry.id   AF-A0A6L3EK92-F1
#
_cell.length_a   1.000
_cell.length_b   1.000
_cell.length_c   1.000
_cell.angle_alpha   90.00
_cell.angle_beta   90.00
_cell.angle_gamma   90.00
#
_symmetry.space_group_name_H-M   'P 1'
#
loop_
_entity.id
_entity.type
_entity.pdbx_description
1 polymer ?
#
loop_
_entity_poly.entity_id
_entity_poly.type
_entity_poly.pdbx_seq_one_letter_code
_entity_poly.pdbx_strand_id
1 'polypeptide(L)'
;MTRIFHQRKGEAFDSDIIQLLRLNNREASPVTKCTQVGIEFPGIKRRRVEAEFTGGEITSDGGVLLLREVDRQLKLTESVAGVLSDSRRRGSCTHDLASLVRQRVYGLALGYEDLNDHRGLRTDAAL
;
A
#
# COMPACT_ATOMS: atom_id res chain seq x y z
N MET A 1 4.29 3.72 9.03
CA MET A 1 4.73 5.07 8.59
C MET A 1 3.79 6.09 9.24
N THR A 2 4.25 6.88 10.21
CA THR A 2 3.40 7.80 10.98
C THR A 2 2.93 8.96 10.10
N ARG A 3 1.61 9.08 9.87
CA ARG A 3 1.01 10.25 9.20
C ARG A 3 0.45 11.20 10.26
N ILE A 4 0.95 12.44 10.28
CA ILE A 4 0.45 13.51 11.14
C ILE A 4 -0.67 14.24 10.39
N PHE A 5 -1.92 14.12 10.83
CA PHE A 5 -3.03 14.90 10.29
C PHE A 5 -3.15 16.26 10.99
N HIS A 6 -3.47 17.32 10.23
CA HIS A 6 -3.60 18.70 10.72
C HIS A 6 -5.09 19.08 10.78
N GLN A 7 -5.69 19.12 11.98
CA GLN A 7 -7.04 19.66 12.16
C GLN A 7 -7.02 20.70 13.28
N ARG A 8 -7.41 21.95 12.97
CA ARG A 8 -7.49 23.05 13.95
C ARG A 8 -8.85 23.03 14.65
N LYS A 9 -8.85 23.02 15.98
CA LYS A 9 -9.97 23.58 16.77
C LYS A 9 -9.41 24.30 18.01
N GLY A 10 -10.14 25.36 18.40
CA GLY A 10 -9.73 26.45 19.28
C GLY A 10 -9.47 26.10 20.76
N GLU A 11 -9.07 27.16 21.48
CA GLU A 11 -8.54 27.24 22.85
C GLU A 11 -9.51 26.68 23.93
N ALA A 12 -9.12 26.22 25.14
CA ALA A 12 -8.12 26.75 26.08
C ALA A 12 -7.77 25.78 27.28
N PHE A 13 -6.67 26.11 28.01
CA PHE A 13 -6.25 25.79 29.42
C PHE A 13 -6.13 24.33 29.91
N ASP A 14 -5.43 23.94 31.00
CA ASP A 14 -4.25 24.36 31.79
C ASP A 14 -3.87 23.14 32.69
N SER A 15 -2.60 23.03 33.05
CA SER A 15 -1.93 22.22 34.10
C SER A 15 -2.65 21.01 34.75
N ASP A 16 -2.74 19.86 34.08
CA ASP A 16 -2.87 18.55 34.76
C ASP A 16 -2.26 17.43 33.87
N ILE A 17 -0.93 17.33 33.86
CA ILE A 17 -0.18 16.34 33.05
C ILE A 17 -0.20 14.92 33.65
N ILE A 18 -0.94 14.65 34.73
CA ILE A 18 -1.09 13.27 35.21
C ILE A 18 -2.56 12.92 35.34
N GLN A 19 -3.15 12.45 34.24
CA GLN A 19 -4.26 11.52 34.34
C GLN A 19 -4.13 10.40 33.30
N LEU A 20 -3.69 9.26 33.83
CA LEU A 20 -3.95 7.88 33.41
C LEU A 20 -4.46 7.68 31.98
N LEU A 21 -3.71 6.88 31.21
CA LEU A 21 -4.21 6.11 30.06
C LEU A 21 -5.52 5.42 30.43
N ARG A 22 -6.66 6.04 30.10
CA ARG A 22 -7.98 5.41 30.22
C ARG A 22 -8.14 4.43 29.07
N LEU A 23 -7.75 3.17 29.33
CA LEU A 23 -8.16 2.04 28.52
C LEU A 23 -9.66 1.83 28.76
N ASN A 24 -10.49 2.25 27.81
CA ASN A 24 -11.92 1.94 27.81
C ASN A 24 -12.11 0.45 27.53
N ASN A 25 -12.08 -0.38 28.58
CA ASN A 25 -12.54 -1.76 28.54
C ASN A 25 -14.01 -1.82 28.99
N ARG A 26 -14.90 -2.25 28.10
CA ARG A 26 -16.19 -2.84 28.47
C ARG A 26 -16.10 -4.34 28.15
N GLU A 27 -16.41 -5.17 29.14
CA GLU A 27 -16.21 -6.63 29.20
C GLU A 27 -16.99 -7.39 28.09
N ALA A 28 -16.67 -8.59 27.58
CA ALA A 28 -15.88 -9.73 28.08
C ALA A 28 -15.42 -10.69 26.94
N SER A 29 -14.32 -11.43 27.16
CA SER A 29 -13.96 -12.83 26.79
C SER A 29 -12.43 -12.97 26.56
N PRO A 30 -11.72 -14.00 27.07
CA PRO A 30 -10.26 -14.07 27.05
C PRO A 30 -9.77 -14.58 25.69
N VAL A 31 -9.83 -13.72 24.70
CA VAL A 31 -8.96 -13.78 23.53
C VAL A 31 -7.98 -12.63 23.70
N THR A 32 -6.69 -12.93 23.75
CA THR A 32 -5.63 -11.92 23.77
C THR A 32 -5.74 -11.10 22.50
N LYS A 33 -6.49 -9.99 22.58
CA LYS A 33 -6.66 -9.04 21.49
C LYS A 33 -5.41 -8.17 21.43
N CYS A 34 -4.30 -8.77 20.99
CA CYS A 34 -2.96 -8.16 20.93
C CYS A 34 -2.82 -7.08 19.85
N THR A 35 -3.85 -6.79 19.07
CA THR A 35 -3.80 -5.79 18.01
C THR A 35 -4.61 -4.56 18.41
N GLN A 36 -3.97 -3.61 19.08
CA GLN A 36 -4.53 -2.27 19.24
C GLN A 36 -4.53 -1.58 17.87
N VAL A 37 -5.71 -1.23 17.36
CA VAL A 37 -5.89 -0.64 16.01
C VAL A 37 -5.29 0.76 15.91
N GLY A 38 -5.16 1.45 17.04
CA GLY A 38 -4.42 2.70 17.16
C GLY A 38 -4.09 3.04 18.61
N ILE A 39 -3.07 3.87 18.80
CA ILE A 39 -2.68 4.41 20.10
C ILE A 39 -2.77 5.94 20.01
N GLU A 40 -3.57 6.54 20.88
CA GLU A 40 -3.60 7.99 21.06
C GLU A 40 -2.50 8.41 22.03
N PHE A 41 -1.65 9.33 21.59
CA PHE A 41 -0.62 9.93 22.44
C PHE A 41 -1.11 11.27 23.01
N PRO A 42 -0.56 11.71 24.16
CA PRO A 42 -0.78 13.07 24.64
C PRO A 42 -0.48 14.09 23.54
N GLY A 43 -1.40 15.03 23.34
CA GLY A 43 -1.27 16.04 22.29
C GLY A 43 -0.05 16.94 22.50
N ILE A 44 0.68 17.24 21.43
CA ILE A 44 1.77 18.22 21.46
C ILE A 44 1.19 19.58 21.07
N LYS A 45 1.07 20.49 22.04
CA LYS A 45 0.39 21.79 21.88
C LYS A 45 -1.08 21.57 21.46
N ARG A 46 -1.44 22.04 20.25
CA ARG A 46 -2.80 21.94 19.69
C ARG A 46 -2.95 20.78 18.69
N ARG A 47 -2.07 19.80 18.73
CA ARG A 47 -2.02 18.68 17.76
C ARG A 47 -2.36 17.38 18.46
N ARG A 48 -3.36 16.68 17.96
CA ARG A 48 -3.62 15.26 18.29
C ARG A 48 -2.56 14.41 17.59
N VAL A 49 -2.00 13.45 18.31
CA VAL A 49 -1.00 12.52 17.78
C VAL A 49 -1.56 11.12 17.94
N GLU A 50 -1.75 10.45 16.81
CA GLU A 50 -2.28 9.09 16.72
C GLU A 50 -1.25 8.21 16.00
N ALA A 51 -0.95 7.04 16.55
CA ALA A 51 -0.29 5.99 15.80
C ALA A 51 -1.36 5.03 15.29
N GLU A 52 -1.42 4.90 13.97
CA GLU A 52 -2.24 3.90 13.28
C GLU A 52 -1.35 2.72 12.90
N PHE A 53 -1.70 1.53 13.38
CA PHE A 53 -0.94 0.30 13.13
C PHE A 53 -1.58 -0.56 12.03
N THR A 54 -2.40 0.05 11.17
CA THR A 54 -3.03 -0.62 10.02
C THR A 54 -2.02 -0.96 8.93
N GLY A 55 -0.80 -0.40 8.97
CA GLY A 55 0.27 -0.69 8.02
C GLY A 55 0.05 -0.13 6.61
N GLY A 56 -1.13 0.39 6.31
CA GLY A 56 -1.53 0.77 4.96
C GLY A 56 -1.74 -0.45 4.06
N GLU A 57 -1.71 -0.24 2.75
CA GLU A 57 -1.64 -1.32 1.77
C GLU A 57 -0.27 -2.01 1.91
N ILE A 58 -0.27 -3.25 2.42
CA ILE A 58 0.94 -4.08 2.57
C ILE A 58 0.95 -5.08 1.42
N THR A 59 2.09 -5.20 0.74
CA THR A 59 2.30 -6.17 -0.33
C THR A 59 3.59 -6.96 -0.10
N SER A 60 3.56 -8.24 -0.47
CA SER A 60 4.75 -9.09 -0.49
C SER A 60 5.58 -8.89 -1.78
N ASP A 61 4.99 -8.24 -2.78
CA ASP A 61 5.58 -8.04 -4.11
C ASP A 61 6.34 -6.72 -4.25
N GLY A 62 6.62 -6.04 -3.13
CA GLY A 62 7.28 -4.72 -3.13
C GLY A 62 8.64 -4.68 -3.86
N GLY A 63 9.30 -5.83 -4.05
CA GLY A 63 10.52 -5.95 -4.85
C GLY A 63 10.34 -5.54 -6.32
N VAL A 64 9.12 -5.62 -6.86
CA VAL A 64 8.81 -5.24 -8.25
C VAL A 64 9.05 -3.76 -8.53
N LEU A 65 9.05 -2.89 -7.50
CA LEU A 65 9.32 -1.47 -7.67
C LEU A 65 10.74 -1.21 -8.21
N LEU A 66 11.72 -2.02 -7.80
CA LEU A 66 13.09 -1.93 -8.31
C LEU A 66 13.17 -2.40 -9.76
N LEU A 67 12.50 -3.52 -10.07
CA LEU A 67 12.40 -4.04 -11.43
C LEU A 67 11.74 -3.01 -12.36
N ARG A 68 10.68 -2.35 -11.88
CA ARG A 68 9.99 -1.29 -12.61
C ARG A 68 10.87 -0.10 -12.90
N GLU A 69 11.69 0.31 -11.94
CA GLU A 69 12.62 1.42 -12.15
C GLU A 69 13.70 1.06 -13.18
N VAL A 70 14.22 -0.16 -13.14
CA VAL A 70 15.17 -0.66 -14.15
C VAL A 70 14.53 -0.74 -15.54
N ASP A 71 13.33 -1.32 -15.66
CA ASP A 71 12.58 -1.38 -16.93
C ASP A 71 12.33 0.02 -17.49
N ARG A 72 12.00 1.00 -16.64
CA ARG A 72 11.79 2.41 -17.06
C ARG A 72 13.07 3.05 -17.60
N GLN A 73 14.21 2.77 -17.00
CA GLN A 73 15.51 3.31 -17.44
C GLN A 73 15.97 2.66 -18.75
N LEU A 74 15.80 1.34 -18.88
CA LEU A 74 16.24 0.58 -20.05
C LEU A 74 15.21 0.55 -21.18
N LYS A 75 13.95 0.87 -20.90
CA LYS A 75 12.80 0.68 -21.79
C LYS A 75 12.74 -0.74 -22.34
N LEU A 76 13.04 -1.73 -21.50
CA LEU A 76 13.23 -3.11 -21.94
C LEU A 76 11.94 -3.70 -22.50
N THR A 77 10.85 -3.62 -21.73
CA THR A 77 9.54 -4.15 -22.13
C THR A 77 8.96 -3.42 -23.34
N GLU A 78 9.21 -2.11 -23.45
CA GLU A 78 8.81 -1.31 -24.61
C GLU A 78 9.58 -1.72 -25.86
N SER A 79 10.89 -1.93 -25.74
CA SER A 79 11.75 -2.37 -26.85
C SER A 79 11.35 -3.75 -27.35
N VAL A 80 11.05 -4.67 -26.44
CA VAL A 80 10.52 -6.01 -26.77
C VAL A 80 9.16 -5.89 -27.44
N ALA A 81 8.24 -5.08 -26.91
CA ALA A 81 6.94 -4.88 -27.54
C ALA A 81 7.04 -4.24 -28.93
N GLY A 82 8.03 -3.37 -29.16
CA GLY A 82 8.25 -2.71 -30.45
C GLY A 82 8.65 -3.64 -31.59
N VAL A 83 9.21 -4.82 -31.29
CA VAL A 83 9.58 -5.83 -32.30
C VAL A 83 8.54 -6.93 -32.47
N LEU A 84 7.53 -6.99 -31.59
CA LEU A 84 6.47 -7.98 -31.64
C LEU A 84 5.30 -7.49 -32.51
N SER A 85 4.79 -8.38 -33.37
CA SER A 85 3.61 -8.10 -34.17
C SER A 85 2.35 -8.29 -33.34
N ASP A 86 1.55 -7.23 -33.19
CA ASP A 86 0.23 -7.30 -32.55
C ASP A 86 -0.89 -7.46 -33.59
N SER A 87 -1.36 -8.69 -33.78
CA SER A 87 -2.45 -9.01 -34.71
C SER A 87 -3.84 -8.73 -34.13
N ARG A 88 -3.93 -8.31 -32.87
CA ARG A 88 -5.21 -8.14 -32.20
C ARG A 88 -5.91 -6.88 -32.70
N ARG A 89 -7.25 -6.94 -32.74
CA ARG A 89 -8.07 -5.78 -33.12
C ARG A 89 -7.95 -4.70 -32.04
N ARG A 90 -7.31 -3.56 -32.36
CA ARG A 90 -7.08 -2.45 -31.40
C ARG A 90 -8.35 -1.99 -30.69
N GLY A 91 -9.48 -1.89 -31.40
CA GLY A 91 -10.78 -1.50 -30.81
C GLY A 91 -11.41 -2.52 -29.84
N SER A 92 -10.76 -3.66 -29.63
CA SER A 92 -11.16 -4.68 -28.65
C SER A 92 -10.10 -4.89 -27.57
N CYS A 93 -9.04 -4.07 -27.54
CA CYS A 93 -7.94 -4.20 -26.59
C CYS A 93 -8.01 -3.06 -25.58
N THR A 94 -8.05 -3.39 -24.29
CA THR A 94 -7.94 -2.40 -23.19
C THR A 94 -6.49 -2.03 -22.91
N HIS A 95 -5.56 -2.98 -23.09
CA HIS A 95 -4.14 -2.83 -22.78
C HIS A 95 -3.31 -2.99 -24.06
N ASP A 96 -2.29 -2.14 -24.20
CA ASP A 96 -1.33 -2.23 -25.28
C ASP A 96 -0.39 -3.43 -25.11
N LEU A 97 0.38 -3.74 -26.16
CA LEU A 97 1.31 -4.87 -26.13
C LEU A 97 2.41 -4.68 -25.09
N ALA A 98 2.91 -3.46 -24.89
CA ALA A 98 3.93 -3.16 -23.90
C ALA A 98 3.46 -3.46 -22.47
N SER A 99 2.22 -3.13 -22.13
CA SER A 99 1.61 -3.44 -20.83
C SER A 99 1.53 -4.94 -20.59
N LEU A 100 1.20 -5.72 -21.63
CA LEU A 100 1.09 -7.19 -21.52
C LEU A 100 2.45 -7.86 -21.41
N VAL A 101 3.44 -7.39 -22.18
CA VAL A 101 4.83 -7.83 -22.04
C VAL A 101 5.33 -7.52 -20.64
N ARG A 102 5.09 -6.30 -20.13
CA ARG A 102 5.47 -5.90 -18.77
C ARG A 102 4.80 -6.76 -17.70
N GLN A 103 3.48 -6.98 -17.79
CA GLN A 103 2.75 -7.86 -16.88
C GLN A 103 3.37 -9.27 -16.86
N ARG A 104 3.72 -9.82 -18.03
CA ARG A 104 4.33 -11.15 -18.12
C ARG A 104 5.72 -11.20 -17.51
N VAL A 105 6.58 -10.23 -17.83
CA VAL A 105 7.96 -10.17 -17.31
C VAL A 105 7.96 -9.99 -15.79
N TYR A 106 7.10 -9.12 -15.26
CA TYR A 106 7.04 -8.86 -13.82
C TYR A 106 6.47 -10.06 -13.06
N GLY A 107 5.41 -10.70 -13.60
CA GLY A 107 4.87 -11.94 -13.04
C GLY A 107 5.94 -13.04 -12.93
N LEU A 108 6.72 -13.25 -14.00
CA LEU A 108 7.83 -14.22 -13.99
C LEU A 108 8.89 -13.88 -12.94
N ALA A 109 9.28 -12.60 -12.81
CA ALA A 109 10.27 -12.17 -11.83
C ALA A 109 9.80 -12.33 -10.37
N LEU A 110 8.48 -12.29 -10.15
CA LEU A 110 7.84 -12.48 -8.85
C LEU A 110 7.47 -13.94 -8.55
N GLY A 111 7.69 -14.88 -9.49
CA GLY A 111 7.38 -16.30 -9.31
C GLY A 111 5.94 -16.70 -9.69
N TYR A 112 5.21 -15.84 -10.41
CA TYR A 112 3.87 -16.10 -10.91
C TYR A 112 3.88 -16.61 -12.36
N GLU A 113 4.42 -17.81 -12.58
CA GLU A 113 4.66 -18.31 -13.95
C GLU A 113 3.41 -18.88 -14.64
N ASP A 114 2.42 -19.35 -13.88
CA ASP A 114 1.26 -20.11 -14.36
C ASP A 114 0.04 -19.25 -14.74
N LEU A 115 0.13 -17.94 -14.50
CA LEU A 115 -0.85 -16.90 -14.82
C LEU A 115 -2.18 -16.95 -14.04
N ASN A 116 -2.35 -17.84 -13.07
CA ASN A 116 -3.64 -18.01 -12.39
C ASN A 116 -3.95 -16.86 -11.38
N ASP A 117 -2.92 -16.20 -10.88
CA ASP A 117 -2.99 -15.18 -9.81
C ASP A 117 -3.17 -13.75 -10.34
N HIS A 118 -3.04 -13.52 -11.65
CA HIS A 118 -3.06 -12.16 -12.21
C HIS A 118 -4.37 -11.40 -11.99
N ARG A 119 -5.47 -12.11 -11.73
CA ARG A 119 -6.73 -11.46 -11.35
C ARG A 119 -6.63 -10.76 -9.99
N GLY A 120 -5.89 -11.34 -9.05
CA GLY A 120 -5.60 -10.75 -7.74
C GLY A 120 -4.47 -9.72 -7.83
N LEU A 121 -3.40 -10.04 -8.56
CA LEU A 121 -2.23 -9.14 -8.69
C LEU A 121 -2.58 -7.78 -9.31
N ARG A 122 -3.61 -7.69 -10.16
CA ARG A 122 -4.04 -6.39 -10.73
C ARG A 122 -4.50 -5.37 -9.69
N THR A 123 -4.81 -5.82 -8.47
CA THR A 123 -5.23 -4.97 -7.35
C THR A 123 -4.15 -4.84 -6.29
N ASP A 124 -2.97 -5.43 -6.49
CA ASP A 124 -1.85 -5.26 -5.59
C ASP A 124 -1.29 -3.83 -5.69
N ALA A 125 -0.97 -3.21 -4.55
CA ALA A 125 -0.52 -1.83 -4.50
C ALA A 125 0.86 -1.57 -5.15
N ALA A 126 1.69 -2.60 -5.34
CA ALA A 126 2.99 -2.48 -6.01
C ALA A 126 2.93 -2.71 -7.53
N LEU A 127 1.85 -3.25 -8.06
CA LEU A 127 1.72 -3.68 -9.47
C LEU A 127 0.84 -2.77 -10.34
#